data_AF-A0A258EMI7-F1
#
_entry.id   AF-A0A258EMI7-F1
#
_cell.length_a   1.000
_cell.length_b   1.000
_cell.length_c   1.000
_cell.angle_alpha   90.00
_cell.angle_beta   90.00
_cell.angle_gamma   90.00
#
_symmetry.space_group_name_H-M   'P 1'
#
loop_
_entity.id
_entity.type
_entity.pdbx_description
1 polymer ?
#
loop_
_entity_poly.entity_id
_entity_poly.type
_entity_poly.pdbx_seq_one_letter_code
_entity_poly.pdbx_strand_id
1 'polypeptide(L)'
;MADLKKLAEQIVGLTLLEAQELKTILKDEYGIEPAAGGAVMMAGPAAGPAEAAEEKTEFDVVLTDAGAQKINVIKEVRAITGLGLKEAKDLVEAGGKVKEGAAKAEAEEIKTKLEAAGAKVELK
;
A
#
# COMPACT_ATOMS: atom_id res chain seq x y z
N MET A 1 -12.17 34.22 1.59
CA MET A 1 -11.36 33.07 1.12
C MET A 1 -10.26 32.85 2.14
N ALA A 2 -9.93 31.61 2.48
CA ALA A 2 -8.82 31.35 3.41
C ALA A 2 -7.51 31.89 2.82
N ASP A 3 -6.69 32.55 3.64
CA ASP A 3 -5.37 33.01 3.21
C ASP A 3 -4.39 31.83 3.23
N LEU A 4 -4.33 31.13 2.09
CA LEU A 4 -3.57 29.90 1.93
C LEU A 4 -2.06 30.09 2.20
N LYS A 5 -1.53 31.29 1.99
CA LYS A 5 -0.11 31.59 2.24
C LYS A 5 0.21 31.54 3.73
N LYS A 6 -0.65 32.13 4.55
CA LYS A 6 -0.49 32.13 6.00
C LYS A 6 -0.56 30.72 6.60
N LEU A 7 -1.45 29.88 6.06
CA LEU A 7 -1.56 28.47 6.45
C LEU A 7 -0.32 27.65 6.06
N ALA A 8 0.20 27.86 4.86
CA ALA A 8 1.41 27.18 4.40
C ALA A 8 2.64 27.53 5.26
N GLU A 9 2.80 28.80 5.64
CA GLU A 9 3.89 29.24 6.53
C GLU A 9 3.83 28.57 7.91
N GLN A 10 2.62 28.38 8.46
CA GLN A 10 2.45 27.67 9.73
C GLN A 10 2.79 26.19 9.62
N ILE A 11 2.44 25.53 8.51
CA ILE A 11 2.75 24.11 8.28
C ILE A 11 4.25 23.90 8.08
N VAL A 12 4.93 24.79 7.34
CA VAL A 12 6.39 24.71 7.10
C VAL A 12 7.19 25.01 8.36
N GLY A 13 6.63 25.76 9.31
CA GLY A 13 7.25 26.01 10.61
C GLY A 13 7.20 24.84 11.60
N LEU A 14 6.44 23.78 11.31
CA LEU A 14 6.34 22.61 12.18
C LEU A 14 7.59 21.75 12.10
N THR A 15 7.96 21.14 13.22
CA THR A 15 8.94 20.04 13.23
C THR A 15 8.35 18.79 12.59
N LEU A 16 9.21 17.84 12.20
CA LEU A 16 8.77 16.60 11.54
C LEU A 16 7.76 15.80 12.38
N LEU A 17 7.89 15.84 13.70
CA LEU A 17 6.99 15.15 14.62
C LEU A 17 5.64 15.86 14.73
N GLU A 18 5.64 17.19 14.84
CA GLU A 18 4.41 18.00 14.86
C GLU A 18 3.66 17.93 13.52
N ALA A 19 4.38 17.80 12.40
CA ALA A 19 3.78 17.56 11.09
C ALA A 19 3.12 16.17 11.00
N GLN A 20 3.67 15.15 11.67
CA GLN A 20 3.02 13.84 11.80
C GLN A 20 1.78 13.91 12.70
N GLU A 21 1.84 14.64 13.80
CA GLU A 21 0.69 14.83 14.69
C GLU A 21 -0.43 15.60 13.99
N LEU A 22 -0.09 16.66 13.26
CA LEU A 22 -1.05 17.41 12.43
C LEU A 22 -1.69 16.49 11.38
N LYS A 23 -0.91 15.63 10.72
CA LYS A 23 -1.46 14.62 9.79
C LYS A 23 -2.47 13.71 10.48
N THR A 24 -2.16 13.23 11.70
CA THR A 24 -3.06 12.37 12.48
C THR A 24 -4.34 13.10 12.88
N ILE A 25 -4.25 14.36 13.33
CA ILE A 25 -5.42 15.18 13.68
C ILE A 25 -6.29 15.44 12.44
N LEU A 26 -5.69 15.80 11.31
CA LEU A 26 -6.41 16.01 10.06
C LEU A 26 -7.11 14.73 9.59
N LYS A 27 -6.51 13.57 9.81
CA LYS A 27 -7.13 12.27 9.54
C LYS A 27 -8.27 11.95 10.51
N ASP A 28 -8.02 11.99 11.81
CA ASP A 28 -8.93 11.45 12.82
C ASP A 28 -10.12 12.38 13.12
N GLU A 29 -9.91 13.71 13.11
CA GLU A 29 -10.96 14.68 13.41
C GLU A 29 -11.70 15.17 12.16
N TYR A 30 -10.98 15.27 11.04
CA TYR A 30 -11.51 15.92 9.83
C TYR A 30 -11.60 14.99 8.62
N GLY A 31 -11.09 13.75 8.70
CA GLY A 31 -11.10 12.79 7.60
C GLY A 31 -10.28 13.23 6.38
N ILE A 32 -9.32 14.14 6.57
CA ILE A 32 -8.50 14.73 5.50
C ILE A 32 -7.22 13.90 5.37
N GLU A 33 -7.20 13.03 4.36
CA GLU A 33 -6.02 12.25 3.98
C GLU A 33 -5.46 12.67 2.62
N PRO A 34 -4.16 12.44 2.36
CA PRO A 34 -3.58 12.65 1.03
C PRO A 34 -4.38 11.86 -0.01
N ALA A 35 -4.69 12.47 -1.15
CA ALA A 35 -5.47 11.85 -2.23
C ALA A 35 -4.84 10.55 -2.80
N ALA A 36 -3.58 10.27 -2.48
CA ALA A 36 -2.88 9.03 -2.79
C ALA A 36 -3.02 7.93 -1.71
N GLY A 37 -3.80 8.15 -0.65
CA GLY A 37 -3.90 7.23 0.49
C GLY A 37 -5.26 7.16 1.18
N GLY A 38 -6.27 7.89 0.74
CA GLY A 38 -7.62 7.83 1.31
C GLY A 38 -8.58 8.60 0.41
N ALA A 39 -9.72 7.99 0.10
CA ALA A 39 -10.69 8.49 -0.85
C ALA A 39 -11.12 9.93 -0.56
N VAL A 40 -11.31 10.71 -1.63
CA VAL A 40 -11.96 12.03 -1.56
C VAL A 40 -13.37 11.87 -0.99
N MET A 41 -13.53 12.12 0.31
CA MET A 41 -14.83 12.14 0.99
C MET A 41 -15.63 13.35 0.49
N MET A 42 -16.44 13.13 -0.55
CA MET A 42 -17.50 14.07 -0.93
C MET A 42 -18.54 14.08 0.20
N ALA A 43 -18.61 15.21 0.90
CA ALA A 43 -19.56 15.44 1.98
C ALA A 43 -21.02 15.35 1.48
N GLY A 44 -21.76 14.37 2.01
CA GLY A 44 -23.22 14.27 1.96
C GLY A 44 -23.76 13.92 3.36
N PRO A 45 -24.91 14.48 3.80
CA PRO A 45 -25.26 14.51 5.21
C PRO A 45 -25.90 13.22 5.74
N ALA A 46 -25.38 12.81 6.91
CA ALA A 46 -26.05 12.18 8.05
C ALA A 46 -26.75 10.81 7.86
N ALA A 47 -26.10 9.76 8.38
CA ALA A 47 -26.67 8.80 9.34
C ALA A 47 -25.52 7.92 9.89
N GLY A 48 -25.24 7.97 11.20
CA GLY A 48 -24.35 6.98 11.83
C GLY A 48 -25.09 5.66 12.09
N PRO A 49 -24.46 4.65 12.71
CA PRO A 49 -23.05 4.27 12.72
C PRO A 49 -22.88 2.98 11.90
N ALA A 50 -22.06 3.02 10.85
CA ALA A 50 -21.55 1.81 10.22
C ALA A 50 -20.03 1.94 10.22
N GLU A 51 -19.38 1.05 10.97
CA GLU A 51 -18.00 0.64 10.73
C GLU A 51 -17.92 0.10 9.30
N ALA A 52 -17.88 1.01 8.32
CA ALA A 52 -17.42 0.68 7.00
C ALA A 52 -15.89 0.69 7.12
N ALA A 53 -15.34 -0.49 7.44
CA ALA A 53 -13.96 -0.79 7.15
C ALA A 53 -13.69 -0.31 5.73
N GLU A 54 -12.97 0.81 5.60
CA GLU A 54 -12.58 1.34 4.30
C GLU A 54 -11.75 0.25 3.63
N GLU A 55 -12.37 -0.46 2.69
CA GLU A 55 -11.71 -1.51 1.96
C GLU A 55 -10.52 -0.87 1.23
N LYS A 56 -9.30 -1.18 1.70
CA LYS A 56 -8.09 -1.04 0.87
C LYS A 56 -8.44 -1.58 -0.51
N THR A 57 -8.51 -0.70 -1.50
CA THR A 57 -8.78 -1.09 -2.89
C THR A 57 -7.50 -1.49 -3.61
N GLU A 58 -6.36 -1.19 -3.00
CA GLU A 58 -5.01 -1.42 -3.52
C GLU A 58 -4.17 -2.14 -2.46
N PHE A 59 -3.50 -3.22 -2.87
CA PHE A 59 -2.68 -4.07 -2.03
C PHE A 59 -1.29 -4.26 -2.64
N ASP A 60 -0.27 -4.07 -1.81
CA ASP A 60 1.10 -4.45 -2.12
C ASP A 60 1.28 -5.95 -1.89
N VAL A 61 1.71 -6.66 -2.92
CA VAL A 61 2.05 -8.08 -2.83
C VAL A 61 3.52 -8.21 -2.46
N VAL A 62 3.80 -8.63 -1.22
CA VAL A 62 5.16 -8.71 -0.68
C VAL A 62 5.57 -10.16 -0.51
N LEU A 63 6.62 -10.58 -1.21
CA LEU A 63 7.29 -11.87 -1.00
C LEU A 63 8.11 -11.81 0.29
N THR A 64 7.70 -12.60 1.29
CA THR A 64 8.36 -12.65 2.60
C THR A 64 9.31 -13.84 2.72
N ASP A 65 9.01 -14.94 2.04
CA ASP A 65 9.86 -16.12 1.99
C ASP A 65 9.68 -16.84 0.64
N ALA A 66 10.78 -17.24 0.02
CA ALA A 66 10.77 -17.99 -1.23
C ALA A 66 10.61 -19.51 -1.03
N GLY A 67 10.72 -19.99 0.21
CA GLY A 67 10.63 -21.39 0.55
C GLY A 67 11.72 -22.25 -0.11
N ALA A 68 11.50 -23.57 -0.11
CA ALA A 68 12.46 -24.54 -0.62
C ALA A 68 12.48 -24.63 -2.16
N GLN A 69 11.37 -24.27 -2.83
CA GLN A 69 11.22 -24.37 -4.29
C GLN A 69 11.55 -23.06 -5.01
N LYS A 70 12.70 -22.45 -4.67
CA LYS A 70 13.11 -21.12 -5.18
C LYS A 70 13.05 -20.99 -6.70
N ILE A 71 13.38 -22.03 -7.45
CA ILE A 71 13.33 -22.00 -8.92
C ILE A 71 11.89 -21.80 -9.43
N ASN A 72 10.89 -22.39 -8.77
CA ASN A 72 9.49 -22.24 -9.15
C ASN A 72 8.99 -20.84 -8.81
N VAL A 73 9.36 -20.32 -7.63
CA VAL A 73 9.05 -18.94 -7.23
C VAL A 73 9.70 -17.92 -8.15
N ILE A 74 10.96 -18.12 -8.58
CA ILE A 74 11.63 -17.24 -9.56
C ILE A 74 10.90 -17.23 -10.90
N LYS A 75 10.36 -18.38 -11.36
CA LYS A 75 9.58 -18.42 -12.61
C LYS A 75 8.30 -17.60 -12.50
N GLU A 76 7.57 -17.74 -11.40
CA GLU A 76 6.34 -16.97 -11.16
C GLU A 76 6.63 -15.47 -11.00
N VAL A 77 7.64 -15.09 -10.20
CA VAL A 77 8.04 -13.69 -10.05
C VAL A 77 8.41 -13.08 -11.40
N ARG A 78 9.13 -13.80 -12.28
CA ARG A 78 9.42 -13.33 -13.64
C ARG A 78 8.18 -13.18 -14.50
N ALA A 79 7.23 -14.11 -14.39
CA ALA A 79 5.97 -14.05 -15.13
C ALA A 79 5.09 -12.86 -14.69
N ILE A 80 5.08 -12.56 -13.39
CA ILE A 80 4.28 -11.48 -12.78
C ILE A 80 4.92 -10.10 -13.04
N THR A 81 6.23 -9.98 -12.90
CA THR A 81 6.94 -8.70 -12.91
C THR A 81 7.63 -8.36 -14.22
N GLY A 82 7.84 -9.34 -15.10
CA GLY A 82 8.62 -9.18 -16.34
C GLY A 82 10.13 -9.00 -16.12
N LEU A 83 10.63 -9.16 -14.88
CA LEU A 83 12.04 -9.00 -14.55
C LEU A 83 12.94 -10.05 -15.23
N GLY A 84 14.19 -9.67 -15.47
CA GLY A 84 15.25 -10.56 -15.93
C GLY A 84 15.60 -11.63 -14.89
N LEU A 85 16.28 -12.70 -15.33
CA LEU A 85 16.63 -13.83 -14.44
C LEU A 85 17.44 -13.40 -13.22
N LYS A 86 18.33 -12.42 -13.39
CA LYS A 86 19.16 -11.88 -12.30
C LYS A 86 18.31 -11.09 -11.29
N GLU A 87 17.49 -10.15 -11.77
CA GLU A 87 16.67 -9.29 -10.91
C GLU A 87 15.60 -10.09 -10.15
N ALA A 88 14.97 -11.06 -10.81
CA ALA A 88 14.02 -11.94 -10.14
C ALA A 88 14.68 -12.84 -9.10
N LYS A 89 15.90 -13.33 -9.36
CA LYS A 89 16.66 -14.08 -8.38
C LYS A 89 17.01 -13.20 -7.17
N ASP A 90 17.50 -11.99 -7.42
CA ASP A 90 17.86 -11.02 -6.37
C ASP A 90 16.63 -10.69 -5.51
N LEU A 91 15.45 -10.47 -6.12
CA LEU A 91 14.18 -10.24 -5.40
C LEU A 91 13.74 -11.45 -4.58
N VAL A 92 13.83 -12.66 -5.14
CA VAL A 92 13.41 -13.89 -4.44
C VAL A 92 14.37 -14.24 -3.30
N GLU A 93 15.66 -13.92 -3.42
CA GLU A 93 16.64 -14.13 -2.34
C GLU A 93 16.57 -13.07 -1.24
N ALA A 94 16.31 -11.81 -1.60
CA ALA A 94 16.18 -10.72 -0.62
C ALA A 94 14.79 -10.64 0.02
N GLY A 95 13.76 -11.15 -0.66
CA GLY A 95 12.37 -10.80 -0.39
C GLY A 95 12.07 -9.36 -0.84
N GLY A 96 10.78 -9.02 -0.90
CA GLY A 96 10.37 -7.68 -1.28
C GLY A 96 9.07 -7.62 -2.05
N LYS A 97 8.72 -6.43 -2.50
CA LYS A 97 7.48 -6.17 -3.21
C LYS A 97 7.54 -6.78 -4.61
N VAL A 98 6.65 -7.71 -4.89
CA VAL A 98 6.45 -8.31 -6.21
C VAL A 98 5.53 -7.43 -7.05
N LYS A 99 4.54 -6.80 -6.42
CA LYS A 99 3.58 -5.91 -7.09
C LYS A 99 3.13 -4.83 -6.11
N GLU A 100 3.04 -3.60 -6.58
CA GLU A 100 2.55 -2.45 -5.81
C GLU A 100 1.16 -2.04 -6.28
N GLY A 101 0.30 -1.66 -5.33
CA GLY A 101 -1.02 -1.09 -5.61
C GLY A 101 -1.96 -1.98 -6.44
N ALA A 102 -1.88 -3.31 -6.29
CA ALA A 102 -2.73 -4.24 -7.04
C ALA A 102 -4.15 -4.24 -6.50
N ALA A 103 -5.15 -4.30 -7.39
CA ALA A 103 -6.53 -4.49 -6.98
C ALA A 103 -6.66 -5.80 -6.17
N LYS A 104 -7.57 -5.85 -5.19
CA LYS A 104 -7.77 -7.02 -4.30
C LYS A 104 -7.75 -8.37 -5.03
N ALA A 105 -8.48 -8.45 -6.15
CA ALA A 105 -8.56 -9.67 -6.97
C ALA A 105 -7.22 -10.05 -7.61
N GLU A 106 -6.46 -9.08 -8.14
CA GLU A 106 -5.14 -9.30 -8.71
C GLU A 106 -4.12 -9.67 -7.62
N ALA A 107 -4.18 -8.98 -6.48
CA ALA A 107 -3.31 -9.24 -5.34
C ALA A 107 -3.50 -10.66 -4.78
N GLU A 108 -4.74 -11.10 -4.60
CA GLU A 108 -5.07 -12.46 -4.17
C GLU A 108 -4.67 -13.51 -5.22
N GLU A 109 -4.82 -13.21 -6.52
CA GLU A 109 -4.39 -14.11 -7.59
C GLU A 109 -2.85 -14.29 -7.59
N ILE A 110 -2.11 -13.19 -7.48
CA ILE A 110 -0.64 -13.20 -7.41
C ILE A 110 -0.17 -13.94 -6.15
N LYS A 111 -0.78 -13.65 -5.00
CA LYS A 111 -0.52 -14.36 -3.75
C LYS A 111 -0.70 -15.87 -3.92
N THR A 112 -1.83 -16.28 -4.49
CA THR A 112 -2.16 -17.71 -4.68
C THR A 112 -1.16 -18.39 -5.59
N LYS A 113 -0.74 -17.74 -6.69
CA LYS A 113 0.27 -18.28 -7.62
C LYS A 113 1.63 -18.47 -6.95
N LEU A 114 2.08 -17.49 -6.17
CA LEU A 114 3.35 -17.55 -5.47
C LEU A 114 3.33 -18.58 -4.33
N GLU A 115 2.23 -18.65 -3.55
CA GLU A 115 2.07 -19.65 -2.49
C GLU A 115 1.99 -21.07 -3.06
N ALA A 116 1.33 -21.28 -4.20
CA ALA A 116 1.33 -22.55 -4.92
C ALA A 116 2.74 -22.96 -5.41
N ALA A 117 3.58 -21.99 -5.74
CA ALA A 117 4.99 -22.20 -6.07
C ALA A 117 5.89 -22.44 -4.84
N GLY A 118 5.33 -22.37 -3.63
CA GLY A 118 6.02 -22.65 -2.37
C GLY A 118 6.58 -21.44 -1.63
N ALA A 119 6.20 -20.22 -2.03
CA ALA A 119 6.54 -18.98 -1.33
C ALA A 119 5.56 -18.63 -0.20
N LYS A 120 5.95 -17.69 0.67
CA LYS A 120 5.04 -16.96 1.56
C LYS A 120 4.93 -15.51 1.10
N VAL A 121 3.69 -15.03 1.08
CA VAL A 121 3.36 -13.70 0.58
C VAL A 121 2.40 -12.99 1.53
N GLU A 122 2.69 -11.72 1.82
CA GLU A 122 1.78 -10.82 2.53
C GLU A 122 1.13 -9.84 1.56
N LEU A 123 -0.16 -9.56 1.78
CA LEU A 123 -0.85 -8.44 1.14
C LEU A 123 -0.84 -7.28 2.14
N LYS A 124 -0.23 -6.16 1.75
CA LYS A 124 -0.12 -4.94 2.57
C LYS A 124 -0.90 -3.79 2.00
#